data_AF-A0A8S0WEN5-F1
#
_entry.id   AF-A0A8S0WEN5-F1
#
_cell.length_a   1.000
_cell.length_b   1.000
_cell.length_c   1.000
_cell.angle_alpha   90.00
_cell.angle_beta   90.00
_cell.angle_gamma   90.00
#
_symmetry.space_group_name_H-M   'P 1'
#
loop_
_entity.id
_entity.type
_entity.pdbx_description
1 polymer ?
#
loop_
_entity_poly.entity_id
_entity_poly.type
_entity_poly.pdbx_seq_one_letter_code
_entity_poly.pdbx_strand_id
1 'polypeptide(L)'
;MAPSSDHLIPTRSTDRVHIAQVGYDYLPDNKYKLAHLFGKEGDKIGYLYDFGDKWFHNIEIQKIYALEESTGVIEIIDGKGMCPGENLHGSLQYNDFLKEYDEASYAEKVEKKREIFDTPNYKSFGKPPLLFNPEVFDIQAANERLAEALGGPNSVRSGSKKFMMPVMPGAEGLMDSMDGKWLKKGQSIVKTHDQENFGYWNETTSSTKDRRREAVCASCGKPAARDVQLKQCSGCRQVLYCSPDHQKAHWKTLHKKQCTRQYLS
;
A
#
# COMPACT_ATOMS: atom_id res chain seq x y z
N MET A 1 -40.09 -17.76 -4.25
CA MET A 1 -38.71 -17.99 -3.77
C MET A 1 -37.88 -16.81 -4.26
N ALA A 2 -37.62 -15.84 -3.39
CA ALA A 2 -36.73 -14.73 -3.72
C ALA A 2 -35.28 -15.24 -3.74
N PRO A 3 -34.44 -14.84 -4.71
CA PRO A 3 -33.04 -15.19 -4.69
C PRO A 3 -32.42 -14.58 -3.43
N SER A 4 -31.65 -15.40 -2.71
CA SER A 4 -30.88 -14.98 -1.55
C SER A 4 -30.04 -13.76 -1.94
N SER A 5 -30.29 -12.63 -1.31
CA SER A 5 -29.39 -11.48 -1.35
C SER A 5 -28.08 -11.91 -0.72
N ASP A 6 -27.14 -12.35 -1.55
CA ASP A 6 -25.72 -12.31 -1.23
C ASP A 6 -25.41 -10.84 -0.95
N HIS A 7 -25.62 -10.41 0.30
CA HIS A 7 -25.16 -9.13 0.76
C HIS A 7 -23.65 -9.13 0.55
N LEU A 8 -23.21 -8.40 -0.48
CA LEU A 8 -21.82 -8.11 -0.76
C LEU A 8 -21.29 -7.40 0.48
N ILE A 9 -20.71 -8.18 1.41
CA ILE A 9 -20.08 -7.62 2.60
C ILE A 9 -18.90 -6.80 2.08
N PRO A 10 -18.91 -5.46 2.23
CA PRO A 10 -17.76 -4.64 1.87
C PRO A 10 -16.56 -5.22 2.62
N THR A 11 -15.39 -5.20 1.99
CA THR A 11 -14.17 -5.58 2.70
C THR A 11 -14.11 -4.79 4.00
N ARG A 12 -13.75 -5.43 5.13
CA ARG A 12 -13.71 -4.74 6.45
C ARG A 12 -12.64 -3.63 6.51
N SER A 13 -11.95 -3.42 5.40
CA SER A 13 -10.99 -2.36 5.11
C SER A 13 -11.60 -1.08 4.54
N THR A 14 -12.88 -1.05 4.17
CA THR A 14 -13.52 0.19 3.72
C THR A 14 -13.74 1.13 4.91
N ASP A 15 -13.37 2.40 4.74
CA ASP A 15 -13.67 3.45 5.71
C ASP A 15 -15.19 3.56 5.89
N ARG A 16 -15.67 3.07 7.04
CA ARG A 16 -17.09 2.99 7.34
C ARG A 16 -17.71 4.35 7.65
N VAL A 17 -16.90 5.36 7.95
CA VAL A 17 -17.38 6.71 8.30
C VAL A 17 -17.85 7.43 7.03
N HIS A 18 -17.11 7.28 5.94
CA HIS A 18 -17.40 7.98 4.69
C HIS A 18 -18.10 7.11 3.62
N ILE A 19 -18.35 5.83 3.89
CA ILE A 19 -18.94 4.88 2.91
C ILE A 19 -20.30 5.34 2.36
N ALA A 20 -21.12 6.01 3.17
CA ALA A 20 -22.42 6.53 2.75
C ALA A 20 -22.32 7.70 1.76
N GLN A 21 -21.12 8.26 1.60
CA GLN A 21 -20.85 9.42 0.73
C GLN A 21 -20.20 9.01 -0.60
N VAL A 22 -19.87 7.72 -0.80
CA VAL A 22 -19.07 7.26 -1.94
C VAL A 22 -19.62 5.96 -2.54
N GLY A 23 -19.96 6.02 -3.84
CA GLY A 23 -20.37 4.87 -4.64
C GLY A 23 -21.86 4.55 -4.59
N TYR A 24 -22.32 3.75 -5.57
CA TYR A 24 -23.70 3.26 -5.67
C TYR A 24 -23.79 1.74 -5.42
N ASP A 25 -22.77 1.00 -5.89
CA ASP A 25 -22.63 -0.45 -5.72
C ASP A 25 -21.13 -0.82 -5.67
N TYR A 26 -20.82 -2.06 -5.28
CA TYR A 26 -19.45 -2.50 -5.03
C TYR A 26 -19.13 -3.80 -5.78
N LEU A 27 -17.96 -3.81 -6.46
CA LEU A 27 -17.39 -5.04 -6.99
C LEU A 27 -16.46 -5.68 -5.96
N PRO A 28 -16.60 -6.99 -5.68
CA PRO A 28 -15.76 -7.66 -4.70
C PRO A 28 -14.33 -7.88 -5.24
N ASP A 29 -13.36 -7.24 -4.59
CA ASP A 29 -11.92 -7.22 -4.93
C ASP A 29 -11.21 -8.60 -4.85
N ASN A 30 -11.87 -9.64 -4.33
CA ASN A 30 -11.39 -11.03 -4.40
C ASN A 30 -11.82 -11.77 -5.66
N LYS A 31 -12.85 -11.29 -6.36
CA LYS A 31 -13.36 -11.88 -7.59
C LYS A 31 -12.87 -11.10 -8.81
N TYR A 32 -12.74 -9.78 -8.69
CA TYR A 32 -12.35 -8.90 -9.78
C TYR A 32 -10.94 -8.35 -9.61
N LYS A 33 -10.17 -8.33 -10.69
CA LYS A 33 -8.86 -7.68 -10.80
C LYS A 33 -9.02 -6.36 -11.55
N LEU A 34 -8.05 -5.46 -11.42
CA LEU A 34 -8.01 -4.22 -12.22
C LEU A 34 -8.16 -4.50 -13.72
N ALA A 35 -7.51 -5.55 -14.23
CA ALA A 35 -7.62 -5.95 -15.64
C ALA A 35 -9.05 -6.32 -16.10
N HIS A 36 -9.98 -6.65 -15.19
CA HIS A 36 -11.39 -6.87 -15.57
C HIS A 36 -12.17 -5.57 -15.76
N LEU A 37 -11.62 -4.43 -15.32
CA LEU A 37 -12.23 -3.11 -15.45
C LEU A 37 -11.83 -2.42 -16.77
N PHE A 38 -10.81 -2.94 -17.46
CA PHE A 38 -10.29 -2.39 -18.71
C PHE A 38 -10.51 -3.40 -19.84
N GLY A 39 -10.95 -2.92 -21.00
CA GLY A 39 -11.14 -3.71 -22.22
C GLY A 39 -10.17 -3.37 -23.35
N LYS A 40 -9.58 -2.16 -23.35
CA LYS A 40 -8.70 -1.68 -24.42
C LYS A 40 -7.77 -0.54 -23.98
N GLU A 41 -6.80 -0.22 -24.84
CA GLU A 41 -5.98 0.99 -24.73
C GLU A 41 -6.86 2.25 -24.71
N GLY A 42 -6.49 3.22 -23.87
CA GLY A 42 -7.21 4.46 -23.61
C GLY A 42 -8.32 4.35 -22.55
N ASP A 43 -8.67 3.15 -22.09
CA ASP A 43 -9.65 3.01 -21.00
C ASP A 43 -9.11 3.63 -19.71
N LYS A 44 -9.98 4.35 -18.98
CA LYS A 44 -9.63 5.09 -17.77
C LYS A 44 -10.59 4.76 -16.63
N ILE A 45 -10.05 4.74 -15.42
CA ILE A 45 -10.83 4.70 -14.18
C ILE A 45 -10.32 5.77 -13.21
N GLY A 46 -11.22 6.28 -12.38
CA GLY A 46 -10.88 7.08 -11.21
C GLY A 46 -10.60 6.19 -10.01
N TYR A 47 -9.52 6.45 -9.28
CA TYR A 47 -9.22 5.85 -7.99
C TYR A 47 -9.20 6.94 -6.93
N LEU A 48 -10.20 6.90 -6.05
CA LEU A 48 -10.31 7.81 -4.91
C LEU A 48 -9.63 7.18 -3.70
N TYR A 49 -8.47 7.71 -3.33
CA TYR A 49 -7.74 7.36 -2.12
C TYR A 49 -8.09 8.35 -1.02
N ASP A 50 -8.23 7.82 0.21
CA ASP A 50 -8.62 8.58 1.40
C ASP A 50 -9.98 9.28 1.22
N PHE A 51 -11.05 8.74 1.81
CA PHE A 51 -12.37 9.36 1.67
C PHE A 51 -12.52 10.68 2.44
N GLY A 52 -11.60 11.00 3.34
CA GLY A 52 -11.51 12.30 4.00
C GLY A 52 -10.93 13.35 3.06
N ASP A 53 -9.65 13.18 2.69
CA ASP A 53 -8.93 14.13 1.82
C ASP A 53 -9.35 14.07 0.35
N LYS A 54 -9.85 12.93 -0.12
CA LYS A 54 -10.33 12.71 -1.50
C LYS A 54 -9.24 12.88 -2.55
N TRP A 55 -8.08 12.25 -2.34
CA TRP A 55 -7.03 12.17 -3.35
C TRP A 55 -7.53 11.38 -4.57
N PHE A 56 -7.66 12.06 -5.71
CA PHE A 56 -8.21 11.45 -6.92
C PHE A 56 -7.10 11.15 -7.93
N HIS A 57 -6.93 9.86 -8.25
CA HIS A 57 -5.99 9.39 -9.25
C HIS A 57 -6.72 8.95 -10.51
N ASN A 58 -6.20 9.34 -11.67
CA ASN A 58 -6.63 8.79 -12.96
C ASN A 58 -5.72 7.64 -13.35
N ILE A 59 -6.28 6.44 -13.51
CA ILE A 59 -5.55 5.26 -13.98
C ILE A 59 -6.00 5.00 -15.41
N GLU A 60 -5.04 4.98 -16.34
CA GLU A 60 -5.28 4.83 -17.78
C GLU A 60 -4.41 3.71 -18.36
N ILE A 61 -4.99 2.89 -19.23
CA ILE A 61 -4.22 1.92 -20.02
C ILE A 61 -3.64 2.63 -21.23
N GLN A 62 -2.34 2.92 -21.19
CA GLN A 62 -1.69 3.58 -22.33
C GLN A 62 -1.42 2.63 -23.49
N LYS A 63 -1.01 1.38 -23.18
CA LYS A 63 -0.65 0.39 -24.19
C LYS A 63 -0.80 -1.04 -23.67
N ILE A 64 -1.26 -1.95 -24.52
CA ILE A 64 -1.39 -3.38 -24.25
C ILE A 64 -0.47 -4.13 -25.22
N TYR A 65 0.51 -4.84 -24.67
CA TYR A 65 1.44 -5.66 -25.45
C TYR A 65 0.92 -7.09 -25.61
N ALA A 66 1.42 -7.79 -26.64
CA ALA A 66 1.12 -9.20 -26.81
C ALA A 66 1.68 -10.02 -25.63
N LEU A 67 1.07 -11.17 -25.34
CA LEU A 67 1.47 -11.99 -24.19
C LEU A 67 2.93 -12.46 -24.31
N GLU A 68 3.38 -12.72 -25.53
CA GLU A 68 4.73 -13.18 -25.86
C GLU A 68 5.79 -12.11 -25.60
N GLU A 69 5.41 -10.83 -25.61
CA GLU A 69 6.28 -9.70 -25.28
C GLU A 69 6.31 -9.42 -23.78
N SER A 70 5.40 -10.03 -23.01
CA SER A 70 5.27 -9.78 -21.57
C SER A 70 6.36 -10.52 -20.78
N THR A 71 7.23 -9.76 -20.12
CA THR A 71 8.18 -10.31 -19.14
C THR A 71 7.48 -10.72 -17.85
N GLY A 72 6.28 -10.16 -17.61
CA GLY A 72 5.52 -10.26 -16.36
C GLY A 72 6.15 -9.43 -15.22
N VAL A 73 7.13 -8.58 -15.51
CA VAL A 73 7.76 -7.73 -14.51
C VAL A 73 6.90 -6.49 -14.23
N ILE A 74 6.87 -6.05 -12.97
CA ILE A 74 6.26 -4.78 -12.56
C ILE A 74 7.40 -3.77 -12.37
N GLU A 75 7.35 -2.66 -13.10
CA GLU A 75 8.40 -1.65 -13.13
C GLU A 75 7.81 -0.24 -13.13
N ILE A 76 8.52 0.69 -12.50
CA ILE A 76 8.26 2.12 -12.65
C ILE A 76 9.20 2.63 -13.74
N ILE A 77 8.63 2.98 -14.89
CA ILE A 77 9.40 3.38 -16.07
C ILE A 77 9.64 4.89 -16.14
N ASP A 78 8.76 5.69 -15.53
CA ASP A 78 8.82 7.15 -15.56
C ASP A 78 7.98 7.75 -14.41
N GLY A 79 8.18 9.04 -14.13
CA GLY A 79 7.37 9.81 -13.20
C GLY A 79 7.73 11.29 -13.18
N LYS A 80 6.83 12.12 -12.66
CA LYS A 80 7.03 13.56 -12.50
C LYS A 80 6.47 14.04 -11.17
N GLY A 81 7.22 14.94 -10.53
CA GLY A 81 6.82 15.54 -9.27
C GLY A 81 6.93 14.59 -8.09
N MET A 82 6.86 15.18 -6.91
CA MET A 82 6.81 14.45 -5.65
C MET A 82 5.37 14.04 -5.32
N CYS A 83 5.22 12.96 -4.56
CA CYS A 83 3.91 12.58 -4.03
C CYS A 83 3.41 13.67 -3.07
N PRO A 84 2.14 14.10 -3.12
CA PRO A 84 1.61 14.99 -2.10
C PRO A 84 1.81 14.43 -0.69
N GLY A 85 1.99 15.31 0.30
CA GLY A 85 1.97 14.90 1.71
C GLY A 85 0.56 14.41 2.11
N GLU A 86 0.49 13.39 2.96
CA GLU A 86 -0.78 12.93 3.53
C GLU A 86 -1.38 14.00 4.45
N ASN A 87 -2.72 14.06 4.53
CA ASN A 87 -3.47 15.06 5.30
C ASN A 87 -3.33 16.51 4.80
N LEU A 88 -2.97 16.71 3.53
CA LEU A 88 -2.93 18.02 2.87
C LEU A 88 -4.23 18.36 2.13
N HIS A 89 -5.36 17.80 2.59
CA HIS A 89 -6.71 18.19 2.19
C HIS A 89 -7.06 17.95 0.72
N GLY A 90 -6.38 17.01 0.06
CA GLY A 90 -6.74 16.56 -1.28
C GLY A 90 -6.18 17.39 -2.43
N SER A 91 -6.55 16.99 -3.65
CA SER A 91 -5.90 17.44 -4.88
C SER A 91 -6.05 18.94 -5.17
N LEU A 92 -7.20 19.54 -4.83
CA LEU A 92 -7.47 20.95 -5.13
C LEU A 92 -6.63 21.87 -4.22
N GLN A 93 -6.68 21.60 -2.92
CA GLN A 93 -5.95 22.36 -1.90
C GLN A 93 -4.45 22.19 -2.09
N TYR A 94 -3.99 20.99 -2.43
CA TYR A 94 -2.58 20.78 -2.74
C TYR A 94 -2.13 21.55 -3.98
N ASN A 95 -2.97 21.66 -5.01
CA ASN A 95 -2.65 22.48 -6.18
C ASN A 95 -2.55 23.97 -5.84
N ASP A 96 -3.41 24.48 -4.96
CA ASP A 96 -3.29 25.86 -4.47
C ASP A 96 -2.05 26.04 -3.59
N PHE A 97 -1.74 25.06 -2.73
CA PHE A 97 -0.49 25.02 -1.97
C PHE A 97 0.74 25.11 -2.90
N LEU A 98 0.75 24.40 -4.04
CA LEU A 98 1.86 24.45 -5.00
C LEU A 98 2.00 25.82 -5.65
N LYS A 99 0.89 26.47 -6.04
CA LYS A 99 0.94 27.84 -6.59
C LYS A 99 1.52 28.82 -5.58
N GLU A 100 1.04 28.77 -4.34
CA GLU A 100 1.59 29.59 -3.26
C GLU A 100 3.06 29.26 -3.00
N TYR A 101 3.43 27.98 -3.08
CA TYR A 101 4.82 27.56 -2.94
C TYR A 101 5.69 28.15 -4.05
N ASP A 102 5.23 28.21 -5.31
CA ASP A 102 6.04 28.76 -6.40
C ASP A 102 6.30 30.26 -6.22
N GLU A 103 5.28 31.01 -5.82
CA GLU A 103 5.31 32.45 -5.59
C GLU A 103 6.00 32.85 -4.27
N ALA A 104 6.16 31.91 -3.34
CA ALA A 104 6.72 32.15 -2.01
C ALA A 104 8.20 32.57 -2.02
N SER A 105 8.55 33.41 -1.04
CA SER A 105 9.92 33.72 -0.68
C SER A 105 10.67 32.49 -0.18
N TYR A 106 12.00 32.58 -0.07
CA TYR A 106 12.82 31.47 0.44
C TYR A 106 12.40 31.03 1.86
N ALA A 107 12.10 31.98 2.75
CA ALA A 107 11.69 31.67 4.13
C ALA A 107 10.35 30.93 4.18
N GLU A 108 9.37 31.38 3.40
CA GLU A 108 8.04 30.75 3.31
C GLU A 108 8.13 29.34 2.68
N LYS A 109 8.98 29.16 1.67
CA LYS A 109 9.27 27.84 1.08
C LYS A 109 9.83 26.87 2.13
N VAL A 110 10.66 27.34 3.05
CA VAL A 110 11.21 26.48 4.13
C VAL A 110 10.09 26.02 5.08
N GLU A 111 9.17 26.90 5.48
CA GLU A 111 8.05 26.51 6.34
C GLU A 111 7.07 25.56 5.64
N LYS A 112 6.69 25.85 4.39
CA LYS A 112 5.86 24.95 3.57
C LYS A 112 6.51 23.57 3.39
N LYS A 113 7.83 23.51 3.24
CA LYS A 113 8.55 22.23 3.22
C LYS A 113 8.43 21.50 4.55
N ARG A 114 8.56 22.18 5.69
CA ARG A 114 8.40 21.53 7.00
C ARG A 114 7.00 20.92 7.16
N GLU A 115 5.97 21.63 6.74
CA GLU A 115 4.59 21.11 6.73
C GLU A 115 4.49 19.79 5.96
N ILE A 116 5.08 19.69 4.77
CA ILE A 116 5.13 18.44 4.01
C ILE A 116 5.89 17.36 4.77
N PHE A 117 7.01 17.70 5.41
CA PHE A 117 7.86 16.73 6.08
C PHE A 117 7.24 16.15 7.35
N ASP A 118 6.34 16.90 7.98
CA ASP A 118 5.60 16.46 9.16
C ASP A 118 4.46 15.49 8.77
N THR A 119 4.12 15.39 7.49
CA THR A 119 3.09 14.45 7.02
C THR A 119 3.53 12.97 7.15
N PRO A 120 2.60 12.04 7.45
CA PRO A 120 2.93 10.64 7.72
C PRO A 120 3.76 9.94 6.65
N ASN A 121 3.47 10.17 5.36
CA ASN A 121 4.19 9.56 4.25
C ASN A 121 5.60 10.15 4.02
N TYR A 122 5.94 11.27 4.66
CA TYR A 122 7.25 11.89 4.60
C TYR A 122 8.10 11.70 5.86
N LYS A 123 7.55 11.13 6.95
CA LYS A 123 8.33 10.81 8.17
C LYS A 123 9.56 9.92 7.89
N SER A 124 9.52 9.10 6.84
CA SER A 124 10.64 8.24 6.41
C SER A 124 11.44 8.79 5.22
N PHE A 125 11.17 10.02 4.76
CA PHE A 125 11.80 10.61 3.57
C PHE A 125 13.33 10.69 3.69
N GLY A 126 13.86 10.89 4.90
CA GLY A 126 15.27 10.71 5.24
C GLY A 126 16.25 11.69 4.58
N LYS A 127 15.77 12.66 3.79
CA LYS A 127 16.56 13.74 3.19
C LYS A 127 16.28 15.06 3.93
N PRO A 128 17.18 16.05 3.91
CA PRO A 128 16.89 17.37 4.48
C PRO A 128 15.91 18.18 3.60
N PRO A 129 15.15 19.14 4.18
CA PRO A 129 14.24 20.02 3.44
C PRO A 129 14.89 20.78 2.27
N LEU A 130 16.19 21.07 2.34
CA LEU A 130 16.91 21.72 1.24
C LEU A 130 16.90 20.87 -0.05
N LEU A 131 16.90 19.53 0.08
CA LEU A 131 16.86 18.61 -1.06
C LEU A 131 15.42 18.30 -1.53
N PHE A 132 14.41 18.87 -0.86
CA PHE A 132 13.03 18.75 -1.32
C PHE A 132 12.78 19.68 -2.50
N ASN A 133 12.33 19.10 -3.60
CA ASN A 133 11.82 19.81 -4.76
C ASN A 133 10.51 19.13 -5.20
N PRO A 134 9.34 19.81 -5.11
CA PRO A 134 8.06 19.22 -5.46
C PRO A 134 7.93 18.84 -6.94
N GLU A 135 8.76 19.38 -7.83
CA GLU A 135 8.71 19.10 -9.27
C GLU A 135 9.53 17.87 -9.69
N VAL A 136 10.45 17.41 -8.84
CA VAL A 136 11.39 16.34 -9.18
C VAL A 136 10.83 14.99 -8.75
N PHE A 137 10.83 14.03 -9.68
CA PHE A 137 10.50 12.64 -9.35
C PHE A 137 11.76 11.86 -9.01
N ASP A 138 11.78 11.26 -7.81
CA ASP A 138 12.84 10.35 -7.40
C ASP A 138 12.50 8.90 -7.78
N ILE A 139 12.95 8.48 -8.96
CA ILE A 139 12.73 7.13 -9.48
C ILE A 139 13.41 6.05 -8.63
N GLN A 140 14.52 6.38 -7.95
CA GLN A 140 15.20 5.41 -7.10
C GLN A 140 14.35 5.15 -5.84
N ALA A 141 13.92 6.20 -5.16
CA ALA A 141 13.04 6.08 -4.00
C ALA A 141 11.70 5.41 -4.37
N ALA A 142 11.18 5.68 -5.58
CA ALA A 142 9.97 5.02 -6.06
C ALA A 142 10.17 3.51 -6.27
N ASN A 143 11.29 3.10 -6.86
CA ASN A 143 11.63 1.67 -7.03
C ASN A 143 11.89 0.98 -5.69
N GLU A 144 12.46 1.67 -4.70
CA GLU A 144 12.62 1.14 -3.34
C GLU A 144 11.26 0.87 -2.69
N ARG A 145 10.28 1.79 -2.82
CA ARG A 145 8.90 1.57 -2.37
C ARG A 145 8.21 0.42 -3.11
N LEU A 146 8.43 0.30 -4.42
CA LEU A 146 7.90 -0.83 -5.19
C LEU A 146 8.49 -2.16 -4.70
N ALA A 147 9.79 -2.22 -4.47
CA ALA A 147 10.44 -3.42 -3.95
C ALA A 147 9.92 -3.79 -2.56
N GLU A 148 9.68 -2.80 -1.69
CA GLU A 148 9.06 -3.03 -0.39
C GLU A 148 7.64 -3.57 -0.51
N ALA A 149 6.82 -2.98 -1.38
CA ALA A 149 5.46 -3.44 -1.64
C ALA A 149 5.41 -4.87 -2.20
N LEU A 150 6.32 -5.23 -3.12
CA LEU A 150 6.41 -6.57 -3.68
C LEU A 150 6.99 -7.59 -2.68
N GLY A 151 7.86 -7.15 -1.77
CA GLY A 151 8.50 -7.99 -0.77
C GLY A 151 7.63 -8.29 0.46
N GLY A 152 6.62 -7.45 0.71
CA GLY A 152 5.67 -7.61 1.81
C GLY A 152 4.66 -8.75 1.57
N PRO A 153 4.11 -9.34 2.65
CA PRO A 153 2.94 -10.20 2.53
C PRO A 153 1.72 -9.38 2.07
N ASN A 154 0.78 -9.99 1.36
CA ASN A 154 -0.48 -9.30 1.08
C ASN A 154 -1.19 -8.87 2.37
N SER A 155 -1.82 -7.71 2.32
CA SER A 155 -2.61 -7.20 3.44
C SER A 155 -3.72 -8.17 3.84
N VAL A 156 -3.93 -8.29 5.15
CA VAL A 156 -5.04 -9.09 5.68
C VAL A 156 -6.36 -8.36 5.42
N ARG A 157 -7.22 -8.97 4.60
CA ARG A 157 -8.53 -8.42 4.21
C ARG A 157 -9.49 -8.09 5.38
N SER A 158 -9.28 -8.70 6.54
CA SER A 158 -10.15 -8.55 7.71
C SER A 158 -9.69 -7.51 8.74
N GLY A 159 -8.50 -6.94 8.58
CA GLY A 159 -7.91 -6.07 9.59
C GLY A 159 -7.05 -4.98 8.99
N SER A 160 -7.71 -4.05 8.28
CA SER A 160 -7.10 -2.79 7.86
C SER A 160 -6.47 -2.08 9.05
N LYS A 161 -5.40 -1.34 8.75
CA LYS A 161 -4.76 -0.45 9.70
C LYS A 161 -5.75 0.64 10.13
N LYS A 162 -5.96 0.77 11.43
CA LYS A 162 -6.90 1.73 12.05
C LYS A 162 -6.21 2.47 13.17
N PHE A 163 -6.47 3.77 13.28
CA PHE A 163 -6.05 4.53 14.45
C PHE A 163 -7.10 4.36 15.56
N MET A 164 -6.64 4.04 16.77
CA MET A 164 -7.48 3.80 17.94
C MET A 164 -7.08 4.77 19.05
N MET A 165 -8.08 5.41 19.65
CA MET A 165 -7.91 6.20 20.87
C MET A 165 -8.64 5.50 22.02
N PRO A 166 -7.94 5.05 23.07
CA PRO A 166 -8.59 4.44 24.23
C PRO A 166 -9.44 5.49 24.96
N VAL A 167 -10.73 5.22 25.14
CA VAL A 167 -11.65 6.11 25.88
C VAL A 167 -11.41 6.05 27.39
N MET A 168 -10.82 4.96 27.88
CA MET A 168 -10.46 4.78 29.29
C MET A 168 -9.24 3.85 29.45
N PRO A 169 -8.50 3.95 30.56
CA PRO A 169 -7.42 3.02 30.88
C PRO A 169 -7.91 1.56 30.86
N GLY A 170 -7.17 0.67 30.19
CA GLY A 170 -7.54 -0.75 30.06
C GLY A 170 -8.56 -1.07 28.97
N ALA A 171 -9.14 -0.08 28.29
CA ALA A 171 -10.03 -0.32 27.13
C ALA A 171 -9.30 -1.07 25.99
N GLU A 172 -7.98 -0.91 25.89
CA GLU A 172 -7.15 -1.62 24.92
C GLU A 172 -7.24 -3.14 25.09
N GLY A 173 -7.14 -3.65 26.31
CA GLY A 173 -7.18 -5.09 26.59
C GLY A 173 -8.55 -5.71 26.29
N LEU A 174 -9.63 -4.94 26.48
CA LEU A 174 -10.97 -5.34 26.06
C LEU A 174 -11.07 -5.44 24.54
N MET A 175 -10.57 -4.42 23.83
CA MET A 175 -10.54 -4.39 22.37
C MET A 175 -9.72 -5.56 21.80
N ASP A 176 -8.56 -5.85 22.39
CA ASP A 176 -7.70 -6.98 22.00
C ASP A 176 -8.40 -8.33 22.16
N SER A 177 -9.14 -8.51 23.25
CA SER A 177 -9.95 -9.71 23.48
C SER A 177 -11.06 -9.86 22.43
N MET A 178 -11.66 -8.75 22.00
CA MET A 178 -12.69 -8.75 20.97
C MET A 178 -12.13 -9.01 19.58
N ASP A 179 -11.04 -8.34 19.21
CA ASP A 179 -10.39 -8.49 17.90
C ASP A 179 -9.71 -9.86 17.76
N GLY A 180 -9.09 -10.35 18.84
CA GLY A 180 -8.42 -11.65 18.90
C GLY A 180 -9.33 -12.84 18.56
N LYS A 181 -10.64 -12.73 18.84
CA LYS A 181 -11.63 -13.77 18.49
C LYS A 181 -11.78 -14.00 16.98
N TRP A 182 -11.39 -13.03 16.16
CA TRP A 182 -11.54 -13.09 14.71
C TRP A 182 -10.23 -13.40 13.97
N LEU A 183 -9.12 -13.57 14.70
CA LEU A 183 -7.83 -13.90 14.11
C LEU A 183 -7.82 -15.33 13.57
N LYS A 184 -7.35 -15.48 12.33
CA LYS A 184 -7.09 -16.79 11.73
C LYS A 184 -5.71 -17.30 12.14
N LYS A 185 -5.47 -18.60 11.92
CA LYS A 185 -4.16 -19.22 12.18
C LYS A 185 -3.04 -18.45 11.48
N GLY A 186 -2.04 -18.01 12.24
CA GLY A 186 -0.89 -17.25 11.74
C GLY A 186 -1.19 -15.77 11.49
N GLN A 187 -2.27 -15.23 12.04
CA GLN A 187 -2.51 -13.79 12.12
C GLN A 187 -2.21 -13.26 13.52
N SER A 188 -1.76 -12.02 13.58
CA SER A 188 -1.46 -11.31 14.83
C SER A 188 -1.85 -9.85 14.68
N ILE A 189 -2.16 -9.23 15.81
CA ILE A 189 -2.39 -7.79 15.88
C ILE A 189 -1.07 -7.10 16.17
N VAL A 190 -0.69 -6.15 15.32
CA VAL A 190 0.46 -5.27 15.51
C VAL A 190 -0.06 -3.90 15.93
N LYS A 191 0.46 -3.41 17.06
CA LYS A 191 0.18 -2.08 17.57
C LYS A 191 1.41 -1.19 17.40
N THR A 192 1.20 -0.01 16.85
CA THR A 192 2.23 1.02 16.76
C THR A 192 1.70 2.26 17.44
N HIS A 193 2.19 2.52 18.66
CA HIS A 193 1.79 3.70 19.42
C HIS A 193 2.30 4.96 18.72
N ASP A 194 1.41 5.93 18.60
CA ASP A 194 1.79 7.28 18.20
C ASP A 194 2.41 7.97 19.44
N GLN A 195 3.58 8.58 19.28
CA GLN A 195 4.26 9.25 20.38
C GLN A 195 3.70 10.66 20.62
N GLU A 196 3.04 11.24 19.62
CA GLU A 196 2.48 12.59 19.65
C GLU A 196 1.02 12.59 20.09
N ASN A 197 0.28 11.53 19.72
CA ASN A 197 -1.12 11.36 20.05
C ASN A 197 -1.28 10.21 21.07
N PHE A 198 -2.16 10.35 22.07
CA PHE A 198 -2.46 9.30 23.07
C PHE A 198 -3.16 8.04 22.48
N GLY A 199 -2.99 7.77 21.19
CA GLY A 199 -3.58 6.65 20.47
C GLY A 199 -2.53 5.71 19.88
N TYR A 200 -3.00 4.69 19.18
CA TYR A 200 -2.15 3.71 18.52
C TYR A 200 -2.76 3.26 17.20
N TRP A 201 -1.90 2.97 16.24
CA TRP A 201 -2.27 2.24 15.04
C TRP A 201 -2.42 0.76 15.37
N ASN A 202 -3.50 0.17 14.92
CA ASN A 202 -3.86 -1.23 15.09
C ASN A 202 -4.00 -1.87 13.71
N GLU A 203 -3.20 -2.89 13.41
CA GLU A 203 -3.24 -3.60 12.14
C GLU A 203 -3.21 -5.12 12.35
N THR A 204 -4.04 -5.87 11.63
CA THR A 204 -3.90 -7.33 11.59
C THR A 204 -2.91 -7.73 10.51
N THR A 205 -1.81 -8.34 10.91
CA THR A 205 -0.80 -8.87 9.99
C THR A 205 -0.88 -10.38 9.91
N SER A 206 -0.27 -10.98 8.89
CA SER A 206 -0.11 -12.43 8.80
C SER A 206 1.36 -12.80 8.68
N SER A 207 1.77 -13.79 9.46
CA SER A 207 3.07 -14.46 9.32
C SER A 207 3.02 -15.62 8.32
N THR A 208 1.86 -15.85 7.69
CA THR A 208 1.71 -16.88 6.65
C THR A 208 2.07 -16.31 5.28
N LYS A 209 2.61 -17.17 4.42
CA LYS A 209 2.85 -16.81 3.02
C LYS A 209 1.55 -16.57 2.27
N ASP A 210 1.67 -15.80 1.21
CA ASP A 210 0.58 -15.62 0.26
C ASP A 210 0.15 -16.92 -0.41
N ARG A 211 -1.14 -16.99 -0.74
CA ARG A 211 -1.69 -18.08 -1.54
C ARG A 211 -1.00 -18.06 -2.89
N ARG A 212 -0.53 -19.21 -3.38
CA ARG A 212 0.23 -19.28 -4.64
C ARG A 212 -0.41 -18.56 -5.82
N ARG A 213 -1.74 -18.61 -5.95
CA ARG A 213 -2.49 -17.94 -7.03
C ARG A 213 -2.56 -16.41 -6.93
N GLU A 214 -2.29 -15.86 -5.75
CA GLU A 214 -2.29 -14.43 -5.42
C GLU A 214 -0.85 -13.91 -5.23
N ALA A 215 0.13 -14.82 -5.15
CA ALA A 215 1.52 -14.50 -4.93
C ALA A 215 2.24 -14.02 -6.19
N VAL A 216 3.17 -13.10 -5.99
CA VAL A 216 4.09 -12.59 -7.00
C VAL A 216 5.54 -12.85 -6.56
N CYS A 217 6.46 -12.79 -7.52
CA CYS A 217 7.88 -12.77 -7.20
C CYS A 217 8.22 -11.46 -6.49
N ALA A 218 8.79 -11.53 -5.29
CA ALA A 218 9.14 -10.36 -4.51
C ALA A 218 10.22 -9.45 -5.12
N SER A 219 10.96 -9.95 -6.11
CA SER A 219 12.00 -9.15 -6.77
C SER A 219 11.50 -8.42 -8.03
N CYS A 220 10.48 -8.94 -8.70
CA CYS A 220 10.12 -8.49 -10.04
C CYS A 220 8.61 -8.40 -10.28
N GLY A 221 7.77 -8.81 -9.31
CA GLY A 221 6.32 -8.76 -9.44
C GLY A 221 5.68 -9.83 -10.32
N LYS A 222 6.46 -10.74 -10.90
CA LYS A 222 5.92 -11.79 -11.78
C LYS A 222 4.96 -12.72 -11.03
N PRO A 223 3.69 -12.84 -11.46
CA PRO A 223 2.71 -13.68 -10.77
C PRO A 223 3.02 -15.16 -11.00
N ALA A 224 2.52 -16.01 -10.10
CA ALA A 224 2.48 -17.44 -10.37
C ALA A 224 1.54 -17.74 -11.55
N ALA A 225 2.02 -18.55 -12.49
CA ALA A 225 1.28 -19.00 -13.66
C ALA A 225 1.42 -20.52 -13.83
N ARG A 226 0.77 -21.12 -14.84
CA ARG A 226 0.87 -22.59 -15.08
C ARG A 226 2.32 -23.02 -15.32
N ASP A 227 3.07 -22.16 -15.97
CA ASP A 227 4.44 -22.26 -16.44
C ASP A 227 5.46 -21.59 -15.50
N VAL A 228 4.99 -20.81 -14.50
CA VAL A 228 5.85 -20.09 -13.55
C VAL A 228 5.60 -20.57 -12.12
N GLN A 229 6.47 -21.45 -11.63
CA GLN A 229 6.43 -21.93 -10.25
C GLN A 229 7.29 -21.07 -9.32
N LEU A 230 6.63 -20.37 -8.39
CA LEU A 230 7.33 -19.59 -7.38
C LEU A 230 7.88 -20.48 -6.25
N LYS A 231 9.17 -20.33 -5.95
CA LYS A 231 9.90 -21.00 -4.86
C LYS A 231 9.97 -20.09 -3.64
N GLN A 232 9.84 -20.67 -2.46
CA GLN A 232 9.86 -19.93 -1.20
C GLN A 232 11.28 -19.73 -0.66
N CYS A 233 11.50 -18.61 0.03
CA CYS A 233 12.70 -18.41 0.85
C CYS A 233 12.83 -19.55 1.86
N SER A 234 13.98 -20.20 1.94
CA SER A 234 14.22 -21.30 2.88
C SER A 234 14.25 -20.84 4.34
N GLY A 235 14.61 -19.57 4.59
CA GLY A 235 14.69 -18.98 5.93
C GLY A 235 13.32 -18.65 6.53
N CYS A 236 12.63 -17.64 5.99
CA CYS A 236 11.35 -17.20 6.53
C CYS A 236 10.14 -17.99 5.99
N ARG A 237 10.27 -18.65 4.83
CA ARG A 237 9.17 -19.37 4.13
C ARG A 237 7.94 -18.51 3.80
N GLN A 238 8.06 -17.19 3.88
CA GLN A 238 7.00 -16.22 3.61
C GLN A 238 7.10 -15.65 2.19
N VAL A 239 8.31 -15.27 1.78
CA VAL A 239 8.56 -14.58 0.50
C VAL A 239 8.80 -15.58 -0.63
N LEU A 240 8.31 -15.26 -1.83
CA LEU A 240 8.30 -16.13 -3.01
C LEU A 240 9.09 -15.53 -4.19
N TYR A 241 9.74 -16.40 -4.98
CA TYR A 241 10.63 -16.02 -6.08
C TYR A 241 10.44 -16.92 -7.31
N CYS A 242 10.49 -16.35 -8.52
CA CYS A 242 10.43 -17.13 -9.76
C CYS A 242 11.79 -17.76 -10.14
N SER A 243 12.91 -17.26 -9.60
CA SER A 243 14.25 -17.80 -9.85
C SER A 243 15.19 -17.63 -8.64
N PRO A 244 16.26 -18.45 -8.52
CA PRO A 244 17.30 -18.26 -7.52
C PRO A 244 18.03 -16.92 -7.65
N ASP A 245 18.15 -16.38 -8.86
CA ASP A 245 18.86 -15.12 -9.09
C ASP A 245 18.03 -13.92 -8.60
N HIS A 246 16.72 -13.94 -8.77
CA HIS A 246 15.81 -12.96 -8.16
C HIS A 246 15.85 -13.03 -6.63
N GLN A 247 15.98 -14.24 -6.05
CA GLN A 247 16.18 -14.36 -4.61
C GLN A 247 17.50 -13.72 -4.16
N LYS A 248 18.61 -13.93 -4.88
CA LYS A 248 19.92 -13.33 -4.56
C LYS A 248 19.90 -11.81 -4.72
N ALA A 249 19.25 -11.28 -5.75
CA ALA A 249 19.11 -9.85 -5.98
C ALA A 249 18.32 -9.19 -4.83
N HIS A 250 17.11 -9.69 -4.54
CA HIS A 250 16.28 -9.19 -3.46
C HIS A 250 16.94 -9.36 -2.07
N TRP A 251 17.75 -10.41 -1.87
CA TRP A 251 18.53 -10.60 -0.65
C TRP A 251 19.50 -9.45 -0.38
N LYS A 252 20.19 -8.96 -1.41
CA LYS A 252 21.17 -7.87 -1.28
C LYS A 252 20.52 -6.52 -0.99
N THR A 253 19.35 -6.27 -1.58
CA THR A 253 18.69 -4.96 -1.50
C THR A 253 17.87 -4.80 -0.21
N LEU A 254 16.96 -5.73 0.07
CA LEU A 254 15.92 -5.54 1.09
C LEU A 254 15.76 -6.76 2.01
N HIS A 255 15.66 -7.96 1.43
CA HIS A 255 15.16 -9.13 2.17
C HIS A 255 16.06 -9.57 3.33
N LYS A 256 17.39 -9.31 3.27
CA LYS A 256 18.30 -9.64 4.37
C LYS A 256 17.88 -8.98 5.69
N LYS A 257 17.31 -7.77 5.64
CA LYS A 257 16.86 -7.02 6.83
C LYS A 257 15.47 -7.47 7.31
N GLN A 258 14.63 -7.97 6.41
CA GLN A 258 13.24 -8.34 6.69
C GLN A 258 13.05 -9.83 7.01
N CYS A 259 14.01 -10.69 6.65
CA CYS A 259 13.84 -12.13 6.79
C CYS A 259 13.83 -12.54 8.27
N THR A 260 12.73 -13.14 8.72
CA THR A 260 12.54 -13.69 10.08
C THR A 260 13.27 -15.02 10.27
N ARG A 261 14.50 -15.15 9.77
CA ARG A 261 15.29 -16.40 9.77
C ARG A 261 15.60 -16.83 11.21
N GLN A 262 14.65 -17.47 11.87
CA GLN A 262 14.80 -18.02 13.22
C GLN A 262 15.26 -19.48 13.23
N TYR A 263 15.29 -20.17 12.08
CA TYR A 263 15.68 -21.57 12.04
C TYR A 263 16.53 -21.91 10.82
N LEU A 264 17.85 -21.79 11.00
CA LEU A 264 18.88 -22.68 10.42
C LEU A 264 20.07 -22.68 11.39
N SER A 265 19.91 -23.39 12.51
CA SER A 265 21.00 -24.13 13.16
C SER A 265 20.87 -25.58 12.72
#